data_AF-A0A9X3J0C3-F1
#
_entry.id   AF-A0A9X3J0C3-F1
#
_cell.length_a   1.000
_cell.length_b   1.000
_cell.length_c   1.000
_cell.angle_alpha   90.00
_cell.angle_beta   90.00
_cell.angle_gamma   90.00
#
_symmetry.space_group_name_H-M   'P 1'
#
loop_
_entity.id
_entity.type
_entity.pdbx_description
1 polymer ?
#
loop_
_entity_poly.entity_id
_entity_poly.type
_entity_poly.pdbx_seq_one_letter_code
_entity_poly.pdbx_strand_id
1 'polypeptide(L)'
;MQLAAFVSMNPGRHFAAYRNYWLDRVRGRDEQAAAHERFYDEYNAVLDMDALYYLETVRLVFQEHALARGTWWVAGEPVRPGDIRDTAVLTVEGAEDDITGAGQTHAALGLCTGVREADKQRLTVEGAGHYGIFSGARWRGSIYPAVREFVRAHDRITTRGQLLP
;
A
#
# COMPACT_ATOMS: atom_id res chain seq x y z
N MET A 1 -18.55 -11.29 -4.45
CA MET A 1 -18.35 -11.54 -3.00
C MET A 1 -17.51 -10.47 -2.29
N GLN A 2 -16.60 -9.76 -2.97
CA GLN A 2 -15.73 -8.74 -2.37
C GLN A 2 -16.49 -7.52 -1.80
N LEU A 3 -17.50 -6.99 -2.49
CA LEU A 3 -18.29 -5.85 -2.01
C LEU A 3 -18.98 -6.13 -0.65
N ALA A 4 -19.52 -7.35 -0.48
CA ALA A 4 -20.16 -7.74 0.77
C ALA A 4 -19.16 -7.88 1.92
N ALA A 5 -18.00 -8.52 1.67
CA ALA A 5 -16.92 -8.61 2.65
C ALA A 5 -16.43 -7.22 3.08
N PHE A 6 -16.35 -6.28 2.14
CA PHE A 6 -15.95 -4.90 2.40
C PHE A 6 -16.93 -4.16 3.32
N VAL A 7 -18.23 -4.12 2.99
CA VAL A 7 -19.23 -3.43 3.83
C VAL A 7 -19.25 -4.01 5.24
N SER A 8 -18.93 -5.30 5.40
CA SER A 8 -18.87 -5.99 6.68
C SER A 8 -17.61 -5.68 7.52
N MET A 9 -16.51 -5.17 6.94
CA MET A 9 -15.29 -4.86 7.71
C MET A 9 -15.47 -3.66 8.64
N ASN A 10 -16.27 -2.66 8.26
CA ASN A 10 -16.51 -1.46 9.06
C ASN A 10 -17.92 -0.86 8.86
N PRO A 11 -19.01 -1.62 9.16
CA PRO A 11 -20.37 -1.25 8.78
C PRO A 11 -20.84 0.07 9.40
N GLY A 12 -20.44 0.35 10.66
CA GLY A 12 -20.80 1.60 11.35
C GLY A 12 -20.14 2.83 10.72
N ARG A 13 -18.89 2.70 10.25
CA ARG A 13 -18.15 3.80 9.61
C ARG A 13 -18.72 4.10 8.23
N HIS A 14 -19.09 3.07 7.46
CA HIS A 14 -19.76 3.26 6.17
C HIS A 14 -21.16 3.88 6.32
N PHE A 15 -21.94 3.43 7.31
CA PHE A 15 -23.24 4.02 7.59
C PHE A 15 -23.14 5.51 7.97
N ALA A 16 -22.19 5.85 8.84
CA ALA A 16 -21.94 7.24 9.23
C ALA A 16 -21.49 8.10 8.04
N ALA A 17 -20.63 7.57 7.17
CA ALA A 17 -20.19 8.26 5.95
C ALA A 17 -21.35 8.54 5.00
N TYR A 18 -22.22 7.55 4.73
CA TYR A 18 -23.42 7.73 3.92
C TYR A 18 -24.41 8.74 4.51
N ARG A 19 -24.62 8.71 5.84
CA ARG A 19 -25.45 9.70 6.53
C ARG A 19 -24.92 11.12 6.36
N ASN A 20 -23.60 11.29 6.51
CA ASN A 20 -22.96 12.60 6.36
C ASN A 20 -23.07 13.13 4.92
N TYR A 21 -22.91 12.26 3.92
CA TYR A 21 -23.14 12.59 2.51
C TYR A 21 -24.55 13.15 2.26
N TRP A 22 -25.59 12.48 2.77
CA TRP A 22 -26.96 12.97 2.67
C TRP A 22 -27.15 14.33 3.33
N LEU A 23 -26.57 14.53 4.53
CA LEU A 23 -26.62 15.81 5.23
C LEU A 23 -25.90 16.93 4.46
N ASP A 24 -24.75 16.64 3.86
CA ASP A 24 -24.00 17.62 3.07
C ASP A 24 -24.78 17.99 1.79
N ARG A 25 -25.46 17.03 1.14
CA ARG A 25 -26.30 17.31 -0.03
C ARG A 25 -27.51 18.17 0.31
N VAL A 26 -28.20 17.87 1.42
CA VAL A 26 -29.33 18.69 1.93
C VAL A 26 -28.88 20.10 2.30
N ARG A 27 -27.65 20.26 2.78
CA ARG A 27 -27.06 21.56 3.16
C ARG A 27 -26.44 22.34 2.00
N GLY A 28 -26.50 21.83 0.76
CA GLY A 28 -25.90 22.48 -0.42
C GLY A 28 -24.37 22.49 -0.40
N ARG A 29 -23.73 21.55 0.30
CA ARG A 29 -22.27 21.42 0.39
C ARG A 29 -21.73 20.57 -0.75
N ASP A 30 -21.84 21.10 -1.95
CA ASP A 30 -21.62 20.34 -3.19
C ASP A 30 -20.18 19.82 -3.33
N GLU A 31 -19.17 20.54 -2.86
CA GLU A 31 -17.77 20.07 -2.88
C GLU A 31 -17.54 18.85 -1.98
N GLN A 32 -18.16 18.83 -0.79
CA GLN A 32 -18.04 17.72 0.16
C GLN A 32 -18.82 16.50 -0.32
N ALA A 33 -20.02 16.72 -0.88
CA ALA A 33 -20.81 15.67 -1.51
C ALA A 33 -20.05 15.04 -2.70
N ALA A 34 -19.50 15.85 -3.60
CA ALA A 34 -18.73 15.37 -4.74
C ALA A 34 -17.42 14.67 -4.32
N ALA A 35 -16.80 15.07 -3.21
CA ALA A 35 -15.65 14.35 -2.65
C ALA A 35 -16.02 12.97 -2.11
N HIS A 36 -17.19 12.85 -1.48
CA HIS A 36 -17.73 11.57 -1.02
C HIS A 36 -18.06 10.63 -2.19
N GLU A 37 -18.76 11.15 -3.21
CA GLU A 37 -19.07 10.40 -4.44
C GLU A 37 -17.80 9.85 -5.10
N ARG A 38 -16.81 10.72 -5.36
CA ARG A 38 -15.53 10.31 -5.96
C ARG A 38 -14.82 9.21 -5.15
N PHE A 39 -14.81 9.34 -3.82
CA PHE A 39 -14.19 8.33 -2.98
C PHE A 39 -14.89 6.98 -3.12
N TYR A 40 -16.23 6.94 -3.05
CA TYR A 40 -16.97 5.68 -3.13
C TYR A 40 -17.02 5.09 -4.54
N ASP A 41 -16.99 5.91 -5.59
CA ASP A 41 -16.86 5.44 -6.96
C ASP A 41 -15.53 4.72 -7.18
N GLU A 42 -14.42 5.32 -6.73
CA GLU A 42 -13.10 4.70 -6.78
C GLU A 42 -13.01 3.46 -5.89
N TYR A 43 -13.63 3.51 -4.71
CA TYR A 43 -13.63 2.40 -3.76
C TYR A 43 -14.44 1.20 -4.26
N ASN A 44 -15.59 1.45 -4.88
CA ASN A 44 -16.48 0.40 -5.41
C ASN A 44 -16.07 -0.07 -6.80
N ALA A 45 -15.00 0.49 -7.39
CA ALA A 45 -14.40 0.00 -8.62
C ALA A 45 -13.68 -1.33 -8.36
N VAL A 46 -14.48 -2.40 -8.17
CA VAL A 46 -13.99 -3.75 -7.95
C VAL A 46 -13.70 -4.40 -9.30
N LEU A 47 -12.50 -4.97 -9.44
CA LEU A 47 -12.13 -5.79 -10.59
C LEU A 47 -12.46 -7.25 -10.30
N ASP A 48 -13.09 -7.93 -11.27
CA ASP A 48 -13.26 -9.38 -11.21
C ASP A 48 -11.89 -10.06 -11.24
N MET A 49 -11.73 -11.05 -10.37
CA MET A 49 -10.49 -11.79 -10.17
C MET A 49 -10.75 -13.27 -10.36
N ASP A 50 -9.84 -13.96 -11.04
CA ASP A 50 -9.94 -15.40 -11.24
C ASP A 50 -9.97 -16.15 -9.89
N ALA A 51 -10.84 -17.16 -9.80
CA ALA A 51 -11.06 -17.87 -8.54
C ALA A 51 -9.81 -18.63 -8.07
N LEU A 52 -9.02 -19.19 -9.00
CA LEU A 52 -7.79 -19.89 -8.64
C LEU A 52 -6.75 -18.90 -8.10
N TYR A 53 -6.60 -17.75 -8.75
CA TYR A 53 -5.71 -16.69 -8.28
C TYR A 53 -6.09 -16.19 -6.88
N TYR A 54 -7.39 -15.98 -6.62
CA TYR A 54 -7.87 -15.57 -5.29
C TYR A 54 -7.57 -16.63 -4.22
N LEU A 55 -7.92 -17.90 -4.48
CA LEU A 55 -7.70 -18.99 -3.52
C LEU A 55 -6.22 -19.25 -3.28
N GLU A 56 -5.40 -19.16 -4.32
CA GLU A 56 -3.94 -19.25 -4.20
C GLU A 56 -3.39 -18.11 -3.33
N THR A 57 -3.87 -16.88 -3.51
CA THR A 57 -3.47 -15.74 -2.67
C THR A 57 -3.84 -15.98 -1.20
N VAL A 58 -5.08 -16.40 -0.92
CA VAL A 58 -5.51 -16.73 0.46
C VAL A 58 -4.59 -17.79 1.08
N ARG A 59 -4.33 -18.86 0.33
CA ARG A 59 -3.49 -19.97 0.79
C ARG A 59 -2.04 -19.51 1.03
N LEU A 60 -1.37 -18.97 0.02
CA LEU A 60 0.07 -18.67 0.07
C LEU A 60 0.41 -17.50 1.00
N VAL A 61 -0.38 -16.42 0.94
CA VAL A 61 -0.09 -15.17 1.66
C VAL A 61 -0.62 -15.22 3.09
N PHE A 62 -1.90 -15.58 3.27
CA PHE A 62 -2.58 -15.43 4.55
C PHE A 62 -2.57 -16.69 5.43
N GLN A 63 -2.48 -17.89 4.85
CA GLN A 63 -2.45 -19.13 5.63
C GLN A 63 -1.04 -19.69 5.78
N GLU A 64 -0.34 -19.88 4.67
CA GLU A 64 0.99 -20.52 4.65
C GLU A 64 2.12 -19.54 4.94
N HIS A 65 1.91 -18.24 4.73
CA HIS A 65 2.92 -17.18 4.89
C HIS A 65 4.20 -17.49 4.08
N ALA A 66 4.03 -18.00 2.86
CA ALA A 66 5.08 -18.69 2.11
C ALA A 66 6.30 -17.79 1.84
N LEU A 67 6.09 -16.50 1.59
CA LEU A 67 7.18 -15.52 1.40
C LEU A 67 8.01 -15.35 2.69
N ALA A 68 7.33 -15.09 3.82
CA ALA A 68 7.99 -14.86 5.11
C ALA A 68 8.73 -16.11 5.62
N ARG A 69 8.22 -17.30 5.27
CA ARG A 69 8.84 -18.58 5.60
C ARG A 69 9.92 -19.04 4.61
N GLY A 70 10.11 -18.35 3.49
CA GLY A 70 11.05 -18.74 2.44
C GLY A 70 10.67 -20.05 1.73
N THR A 71 9.38 -20.42 1.72
CA THR A 71 8.87 -21.64 1.10
C THR A 71 8.14 -21.37 -0.23
N TRP A 72 8.10 -20.12 -0.68
CA TRP A 72 7.43 -19.76 -1.93
C TRP A 72 8.31 -20.01 -3.14
N TRP A 73 7.74 -20.68 -4.15
CA TRP A 73 8.33 -20.93 -5.45
C TRP A 73 7.44 -20.38 -6.55
N VAL A 74 8.04 -19.75 -7.56
CA VAL A 74 7.35 -19.22 -8.74
C VAL A 74 8.10 -19.68 -9.98
N ALA A 75 7.42 -20.32 -10.92
CA ALA A 75 7.99 -20.83 -12.16
C ALA A 75 9.26 -21.71 -11.97
N GLY A 76 9.33 -22.47 -10.87
CA GLY A 76 10.47 -23.34 -10.55
C GLY A 76 11.62 -22.64 -9.81
N GLU A 77 11.51 -21.35 -9.54
CA GLU A 77 12.52 -20.56 -8.83
C GLU A 77 12.05 -20.19 -7.41
N PRO A 78 12.93 -20.25 -6.40
CA PRO A 78 12.57 -19.85 -5.05
C PRO A 78 12.48 -18.32 -4.93
N VAL A 79 11.42 -17.81 -4.33
CA VAL A 79 11.26 -16.36 -4.10
C VAL A 79 12.06 -15.93 -2.88
N ARG A 80 13.13 -15.15 -3.10
CA ARG A 80 14.07 -14.72 -2.05
C ARG A 80 14.27 -13.21 -2.04
N PRO A 81 13.56 -12.45 -1.18
CA PRO A 81 13.78 -11.00 -1.07
C PRO A 81 15.22 -10.62 -0.70
N GLY A 82 15.95 -11.52 -0.03
CA GLY A 82 17.37 -11.32 0.30
C GLY A 82 18.30 -11.24 -0.91
N ASP A 83 17.86 -11.64 -2.10
CA ASP A 83 18.66 -11.53 -3.33
C ASP A 83 18.58 -10.14 -4.00
N ILE A 84 17.74 -9.24 -3.48
CA ILE A 84 17.67 -7.84 -3.92
C ILE A 84 18.94 -7.12 -3.45
N ARG A 85 19.72 -6.56 -4.39
CA ARG A 85 21.02 -5.89 -4.11
C ARG A 85 21.17 -4.50 -4.72
N ASP A 86 20.55 -4.27 -5.88
CA ASP A 86 20.83 -3.08 -6.70
C ASP A 86 19.76 -1.98 -6.61
N THR A 87 18.82 -2.10 -5.66
CA THR A 87 17.78 -1.10 -5.43
C THR A 87 17.61 -0.78 -3.95
N ALA A 88 17.10 0.42 -3.67
CA ALA A 88 16.72 0.86 -2.34
C ALA A 88 15.28 0.44 -2.03
N VAL A 89 14.96 0.28 -0.73
CA VAL A 89 13.63 -0.14 -0.28
C VAL A 89 13.08 0.85 0.74
N LEU A 90 11.95 1.46 0.42
CA LEU A 90 11.14 2.27 1.32
C LEU A 90 9.88 1.50 1.70
N THR A 91 9.58 1.45 3.00
CA THR A 91 8.30 0.93 3.51
C THR A 91 7.49 2.07 4.09
N VAL A 92 6.21 2.13 3.73
CA VAL A 92 5.27 3.17 4.16
C VAL A 92 4.10 2.52 4.89
N GLU A 93 3.84 2.95 6.12
CA GLU A 93 2.71 2.53 6.94
C GLU A 93 1.86 3.73 7.37
N GLY A 94 0.56 3.51 7.52
CA GLY A 94 -0.34 4.44 8.21
C GLY A 94 -0.48 4.03 9.67
N ALA A 95 -0.30 4.96 10.62
CA ALA A 95 -0.40 4.63 12.05
C ALA A 95 -1.84 4.22 12.46
N GLU A 96 -2.83 4.60 11.66
CA GLU A 96 -4.25 4.29 11.88
C GLU A 96 -4.79 3.31 10.82
N ASP A 97 -3.91 2.53 10.18
CA ASP A 97 -4.29 1.49 9.23
C ASP A 97 -4.82 0.25 9.96
N ASP A 98 -6.09 -0.06 9.74
CA ASP A 98 -6.81 -1.19 10.33
C ASP A 98 -6.85 -2.44 9.44
N ILE A 99 -6.27 -2.37 8.24
CA ILE A 99 -6.20 -3.46 7.27
C ILE A 99 -4.83 -4.16 7.34
N THR A 100 -3.75 -3.37 7.31
CA THR A 100 -2.38 -3.88 7.49
C THR A 100 -1.83 -3.33 8.80
N GLY A 101 -1.68 -4.21 9.79
CA GLY A 101 -1.30 -3.81 11.14
C GLY A 101 0.12 -3.21 11.21
N ALA A 102 0.35 -2.39 12.24
CA ALA A 102 1.64 -1.75 12.47
C ALA A 102 2.81 -2.75 12.48
N GLY A 103 3.86 -2.42 11.73
CA GLY A 103 5.08 -3.21 11.58
C GLY A 103 5.02 -4.32 10.53
N GLN A 104 3.84 -4.66 10.00
CA GLN A 104 3.73 -5.73 8.98
C GLN A 104 4.44 -5.35 7.68
N THR A 105 4.30 -4.10 7.23
CA THR A 105 4.97 -3.60 6.03
C THR A 105 6.46 -3.41 6.31
N HIS A 106 6.82 -2.87 7.48
CA HIS A 106 8.22 -2.71 7.87
C HIS A 106 9.00 -4.02 8.00
N ALA A 107 8.32 -5.15 8.26
CA ALA A 107 8.93 -6.47 8.27
C ALA A 107 9.60 -6.83 6.93
N ALA A 108 9.12 -6.28 5.81
CA ALA A 108 9.73 -6.49 4.48
C ALA A 108 11.22 -6.09 4.44
N LEU A 109 11.62 -5.06 5.19
CA LEU A 109 13.02 -4.63 5.26
C LEU A 109 13.94 -5.69 5.87
N GLY A 110 13.41 -6.50 6.79
CA GLY A 110 14.14 -7.62 7.38
C GLY A 110 14.31 -8.79 6.40
N LEU A 111 13.37 -8.96 5.46
CA LEU A 111 13.47 -9.97 4.41
C LEU A 111 14.48 -9.56 3.31
N CYS A 112 14.59 -8.26 3.02
CA CYS A 112 15.52 -7.70 2.03
C CYS A 112 16.96 -7.60 2.54
N THR A 113 17.56 -8.72 2.97
CA THR A 113 18.91 -8.75 3.58
C THR A 113 20.05 -8.35 2.65
N GLY A 114 19.89 -8.48 1.33
CA GLY A 114 20.87 -8.05 0.34
C GLY A 114 20.93 -6.54 0.11
N VAL A 115 19.92 -5.79 0.56
CA VAL A 115 19.88 -4.32 0.46
C VAL A 115 20.70 -3.74 1.61
N ARG A 116 21.56 -2.76 1.32
CA ARG A 116 22.36 -2.09 2.34
C ARG A 116 21.46 -1.36 3.32
N GLU A 117 21.79 -1.34 4.61
CA GLU A 117 20.98 -0.63 5.62
C GLU A 117 20.81 0.87 5.30
N ALA A 118 21.82 1.49 4.68
CA ALA A 118 21.74 2.88 4.22
C ALA A 118 20.75 3.11 3.05
N ASP A 119 20.32 2.05 2.36
CA ASP A 119 19.33 2.08 1.28
C ASP A 119 17.95 1.56 1.75
N LYS A 120 17.77 1.34 3.06
CA LYS A 120 16.50 0.94 3.65
C LYS A 120 15.91 2.11 4.43
N GLN A 121 14.64 2.42 4.16
CA GLN A 121 13.93 3.47 4.87
C GLN A 121 12.55 3.01 5.33
N ARG A 122 12.16 3.48 6.53
CA ARG A 122 10.84 3.30 7.12
C ARG A 122 10.15 4.65 7.22
N LEU A 123 8.88 4.68 6.88
CA LEU A 123 8.00 5.83 7.08
C LEU A 123 6.68 5.35 7.68
N THR A 124 6.38 5.78 8.90
CA THR A 124 5.06 5.61 9.52
C THR A 124 4.40 6.98 9.60
N VAL A 125 3.18 7.13 9.09
CA VAL A 125 2.50 8.42 9.03
C VAL A 125 1.32 8.47 10.00
N GLU A 126 1.44 9.35 10.98
CA GLU A 126 0.40 9.63 11.97
C GLU A 126 -0.86 10.21 11.32
N GLY A 127 -2.03 9.75 11.76
CA GLY A 127 -3.31 10.19 11.21
C GLY A 127 -3.57 9.72 9.78
N ALA A 128 -2.84 8.73 9.28
CA ALA A 128 -3.11 8.05 8.01
C ALA A 128 -3.67 6.65 8.30
N GLY A 129 -4.86 6.36 7.79
CA GLY A 129 -5.37 5.00 7.65
C GLY A 129 -5.07 4.43 6.27
N HIS A 130 -5.61 3.25 5.95
CA HIS A 130 -5.27 2.47 4.75
C HIS A 130 -5.34 3.25 3.43
N TYR A 131 -6.39 4.03 3.22
CA TYR A 131 -6.52 4.82 1.98
C TYR A 131 -5.75 6.14 2.04
N GLY A 132 -5.47 6.63 3.26
CA GLY A 132 -4.70 7.85 3.49
C GLY A 132 -3.23 7.71 3.11
N ILE A 133 -2.73 6.47 2.98
CA ILE A 133 -1.38 6.22 2.49
C ILE A 133 -1.23 6.27 0.97
N PHE A 134 -2.33 6.30 0.21
CA PHE A 134 -2.32 6.40 -1.26
C PHE A 134 -2.97 7.69 -1.77
N SER A 135 -3.81 8.35 -0.97
CA SER A 135 -4.60 9.50 -1.38
C SER A 135 -4.85 10.51 -0.25
N GLY A 136 -5.53 11.61 -0.56
CA GLY A 136 -5.94 12.60 0.43
C GLY A 136 -4.82 13.53 0.91
N ALA A 137 -5.02 14.12 2.09
CA ALA A 137 -4.13 15.15 2.64
C ALA A 137 -2.79 14.57 3.15
N ARG A 138 -2.82 13.39 3.78
CA ARG A 138 -1.62 12.70 4.27
C ARG A 138 -0.70 12.27 3.13
N TRP A 139 -1.26 11.73 2.05
CA TRP A 139 -0.51 11.47 0.83
C TRP A 139 0.19 12.71 0.30
N ARG A 140 -0.57 13.79 0.04
CA ARG A 140 -0.02 15.01 -0.58
C ARG A 140 0.97 15.75 0.30
N GLY A 141 0.72 15.79 1.62
CA GLY A 141 1.48 16.59 2.58
C GLY A 141 2.70 15.87 3.15
N SER A 142 2.70 14.54 3.21
CA SER A 142 3.74 13.78 3.93
C SER A 142 4.34 12.66 3.09
N ILE A 143 3.51 11.78 2.52
CA ILE A 143 3.99 10.55 1.90
C ILE A 143 4.58 10.79 0.53
N TYR A 144 3.87 11.46 -0.37
CA TYR A 144 4.36 11.76 -1.71
C TYR A 144 5.67 12.57 -1.69
N PRO A 145 5.81 13.63 -0.87
CA PRO A 145 7.10 14.31 -0.72
C PRO A 145 8.23 13.37 -0.28
N ALA A 146 7.97 12.47 0.68
CA ALA A 146 8.96 11.51 1.16
C ALA A 146 9.32 10.46 0.10
N VAL A 147 8.35 9.91 -0.62
CA VAL A 147 8.57 8.98 -1.75
C VAL A 147 9.38 9.65 -2.84
N ARG A 148 9.02 10.89 -3.21
CA ARG A 148 9.74 11.68 -4.22
C ARG A 148 11.20 11.92 -3.80
N GLU A 149 11.42 12.29 -2.54
CA GLU A 149 12.77 12.52 -2.03
C GLU A 149 13.59 11.24 -1.97
N PHE A 150 12.98 10.14 -1.52
CA PHE A 150 13.60 8.82 -1.54
C PHE A 150 14.03 8.42 -2.96
N VAL A 151 13.13 8.54 -3.94
CA VAL A 151 13.48 8.26 -5.34
C VAL A 151 14.63 9.14 -5.79
N ARG A 152 14.62 10.45 -5.52
CA ARG A 152 15.72 11.35 -5.91
C ARG A 152 17.05 11.01 -5.25
N ALA A 153 17.05 10.63 -3.98
CA ALA A 153 18.24 10.27 -3.24
C ALA A 153 18.89 8.98 -3.77
N HIS A 154 18.09 8.08 -4.34
CA HIS A 154 18.54 6.80 -4.89
C HIS A 154 18.54 6.75 -6.43
N ASP A 155 18.13 7.83 -7.10
CA ASP A 155 18.22 7.99 -8.55
C ASP A 155 19.69 8.16 -8.92
N ARG A 156 20.36 7.03 -9.12
CA ARG A 156 21.69 7.00 -9.70
C ARG A 156 21.56 7.53 -11.11
N ILE A 157 21.95 8.80 -11.32
CA ILE A 157 22.44 9.21 -12.64
C ILE A 157 23.51 8.20 -13.00
N THR A 158 23.15 7.28 -13.89
CA THR A 158 24.10 6.40 -14.51
C THR A 158 24.96 7.32 -15.36
N THR A 159 26.09 7.79 -14.84
CA THR A 159 27.14 8.38 -15.67
C THR A 159 27.73 7.26 -16.51
N ARG A 160 26.96 6.79 -17.51
CA ARG A 160 27.42 5.96 -18.62
C ARG A 160 28.22 6.90 -19.53
N GLY A 161 29.42 7.24 -19.10
CA GLY A 161 30.20 8.31 -19.72
C GLY A 161 31.61 8.46 -19.16
N GLN A 162 32.28 7.35 -18.83
CA GLN A 162 33.73 7.32 -18.82
C GLN A 162 34.17 6.20 -19.76
N LEU A 163 34.30 6.56 -21.03
CA LEU A 163 35.20 5.92 -21.97
C LEU A 163 36.63 6.14 -21.45
N LEU A 164 37.36 5.08 -21.17
CA LEU A 164 38.81 5.09 -21.02
C LEU A 164 39.35 3.72 -21.46
N PRO A 165 40.53 3.66 -22.10
CA PRO A 165 41.13 4.53 -23.11
C PRO A 165 40.95 3.99 -24.54
#